data_AF-A0A0M8SWL3-F1
#
_entry.id   AF-A0A0M8SWL3-F1
#
_cell.length_a   1.000
_cell.length_b   1.000
_cell.length_c   1.000
_cell.angle_alpha   90.00
_cell.angle_beta   90.00
_cell.angle_gamma   90.00
#
_symmetry.space_group_name_H-M   'P 1'
#
loop_
_entity.id
_entity.type
_entity.pdbx_description
1 polymer ?
#
loop_
_entity_poly.entity_id
_entity_poly.type
_entity_poly.pdbx_seq_one_letter_code
_entity_poly.pdbx_strand_id
1 'polypeptide(L)' 'MDGKVYEIDLNPANAKKLRKALAPYVTAGRKHAKSGKTYRHTAVAPDPAAVRAWARSNKMDVPARGRIPKKVYEAFAEAS' A
#
# COMPACT_ATOMS: atom_id res chain seq x y z
N MET A 1 11.98 -9.53 14.67
CA MET A 1 11.78 -9.82 16.10
C MET A 1 10.47 -9.18 16.52
N ASP A 2 9.59 -9.89 17.22
CA ASP A 2 8.31 -9.37 17.71
C ASP A 2 7.43 -8.71 16.64
N GLY A 3 7.36 -9.32 15.45
CA GLY A 3 6.60 -8.80 14.31
C GLY A 3 7.32 -7.71 13.50
N LYS A 4 8.45 -7.18 13.97
CA LYS A 4 9.28 -6.23 13.23
C LYS A 4 10.29 -6.96 12.34
N VAL A 5 10.46 -6.46 11.12
CA VAL A 5 11.45 -6.95 10.14
C VAL A 5 12.74 -6.16 10.32
N TYR A 6 13.87 -6.87 10.34
CA TYR A 6 15.21 -6.28 10.47
C TYR A 6 16.09 -6.76 9.33
N GLU A 7 16.92 -5.86 8.83
CA GLU A 7 17.89 -6.12 7.77
C GLU A 7 19.27 -5.65 8.23
N ILE A 8 20.30 -6.39 7.85
CA ILE A 8 21.68 -6.07 8.17
C ILE A 8 22.60 -6.61 7.09
N ASP A 9 23.49 -5.76 6.59
CA ASP A 9 24.52 -6.15 5.64
C ASP A 9 25.70 -6.79 6.37
N LEU A 10 26.00 -8.02 5.99
CA LEU A 10 27.06 -8.82 6.60
C LEU A 10 28.00 -9.38 5.54
N ASN A 11 29.29 -9.40 5.87
CA ASN A 11 30.26 -10.17 5.10
C ASN A 11 29.98 -11.69 5.20
N PRO A 12 30.54 -12.53 4.30
CA PRO A 12 30.22 -13.96 4.25
C PRO A 12 30.47 -14.71 5.57
N ALA A 13 31.54 -14.35 6.30
CA ALA A 13 31.88 -14.98 7.57
C ALA A 13 30.85 -14.67 8.66
N ASN A 14 30.44 -13.41 8.79
CA ASN A 14 29.45 -12.98 9.77
C ASN A 14 28.05 -13.48 9.41
N ALA A 15 27.70 -13.52 8.12
CA ALA A 15 26.47 -14.13 7.66
C ALA A 15 26.39 -15.63 8.02
N LYS A 16 27.52 -16.37 7.93
CA LYS A 16 27.59 -17.77 8.36
C LYS A 16 27.41 -17.93 9.87
N LYS A 17 28.03 -17.04 10.67
CA LYS A 17 27.85 -17.02 12.14
C LYS A 17 26.38 -16.79 12.53
N LEU A 18 25.73 -15.80 11.92
CA LEU A 18 24.32 -15.49 12.18
C LEU A 18 23.41 -16.69 11.86
N ARG A 19 23.59 -17.31 10.69
CA ARG A 19 22.81 -18.51 10.31
C ARG A 19 23.01 -19.67 11.28
N LYS A 20 24.24 -19.91 11.75
CA LYS A 20 24.53 -20.96 12.74
C LYS A 20 23.86 -20.67 14.08
N ALA A 21 23.91 -19.43 14.56
CA ALA A 21 23.28 -19.04 15.82
C ALA A 21 21.75 -19.20 15.78
N LEU A 22 21.13 -18.94 14.62
CA LEU A 22 19.68 -19.07 14.42
C LEU A 22 19.22 -20.51 14.13
N ALA A 23 20.12 -21.41 13.72
CA ALA A 23 19.79 -22.78 13.33
C ALA A 23 18.90 -23.56 14.34
N PRO A 24 19.20 -23.61 15.66
CA PRO A 24 18.36 -24.37 16.59
C PRO A 24 16.93 -23.82 16.68
N TYR A 25 16.76 -22.50 16.61
CA TYR A 25 15.45 -21.85 16.66
C TYR A 25 14.66 -22.04 15.37
N VAL A 26 15.34 -22.05 14.21
CA VAL A 26 14.69 -22.32 12.92
C VAL A 26 14.24 -23.79 12.83
N THR A 27 15.04 -24.73 13.35
CA THR A 27 14.68 -26.16 13.37
C THR A 27 13.51 -26.45 14.31
N ALA A 28 13.46 -25.81 15.47
CA ALA A 28 12.34 -25.93 16.42
C ALA A 28 11.10 -25.13 15.98
N GLY A 29 11.29 -24.13 15.11
CA GLY A 29 10.23 -23.28 14.60
C GLY A 29 9.48 -23.90 13.44
N ARG A 30 8.25 -23.42 13.20
CA ARG A 30 7.50 -23.71 11.97
C ARG A 30 7.59 -22.54 11.00
N LYS A 31 7.62 -22.82 9.70
CA LYS A 31 7.43 -21.79 8.68
C LYS A 31 6.07 -21.14 8.90
N HIS A 32 6.06 -19.86 9.27
CA HIS A 32 4.86 -19.05 9.22
C HIS A 32 4.66 -18.63 7.76
N ALA A 33 3.62 -19.13 7.10
CA ALA A 33 3.18 -18.55 5.84
C ALA A 33 2.83 -17.08 6.13
N LYS A 34 3.23 -16.17 5.23
CA LYS A 34 2.85 -14.76 5.31
C LYS A 34 1.32 -14.69 5.11
N SER A 35 0.58 -14.96 6.18
CA SER A 35 -0.88 -14.86 6.24
C SER A 35 -1.20 -13.37 6.25
N GLY A 36 -1.17 -12.79 5.07
CA GLY A 36 -1.34 -11.38 4.89
C GLY A 36 -1.40 -11.12 3.41
N LYS A 37 -2.59 -11.30 2.84
CA LYS A 37 -2.97 -10.54 1.67
C LYS A 37 -2.66 -9.09 2.04
N THR A 38 -1.64 -8.47 1.43
CA THR A 38 -1.32 -7.07 1.66
C THR A 38 -2.64 -6.33 1.56
N TYR A 39 -3.10 -5.74 2.66
CA TYR A 39 -4.33 -4.97 2.67
C TYR A 39 -4.05 -3.76 1.78
N ARG A 40 -4.42 -3.88 0.50
CA ARG A 40 -4.51 -2.71 -0.37
C ARG A 40 -5.62 -1.89 0.24
N HIS A 41 -5.26 -0.80 0.89
CA HIS A 41 -6.20 0.29 1.11
C HIS A 41 -6.81 0.60 -0.25
N THR A 42 -8.08 0.25 -0.42
CA THR A 42 -8.88 0.82 -1.49
C THR A 42 -8.85 2.32 -1.24
N ALA A 43 -8.21 3.07 -2.14
CA ALA A 43 -8.28 4.52 -2.11
C ALA A 43 -9.77 4.87 -1.99
N VAL A 44 -10.14 5.56 -0.91
CA VAL A 44 -11.51 6.06 -0.75
C VAL A 44 -11.72 6.96 -1.95
N ALA A 45 -12.66 6.58 -2.82
CA ALA A 45 -12.98 7.42 -3.97
C ALA A 45 -13.32 8.82 -3.45
N PRO A 46 -12.76 9.89 -4.03
CA PRO A 46 -13.06 11.24 -3.58
C PRO A 46 -14.57 11.45 -3.59
N ASP A 47 -15.08 12.17 -2.59
CA ASP A 47 -16.52 12.45 -2.46
C ASP A 47 -17.05 13.00 -3.80
N PRO A 48 -18.02 12.32 -4.44
CA PRO A 48 -18.62 12.79 -5.68
C PRO A 48 -19.12 14.24 -5.61
N ALA A 49 -19.53 14.73 -4.44
CA ALA A 49 -19.92 16.13 -4.26
C ALA A 49 -18.72 17.09 -4.40
N ALA A 50 -17.58 16.75 -3.80
CA ALA A 50 -16.34 17.52 -3.89
C ALA A 50 -15.80 17.54 -5.33
N VAL A 51 -15.78 16.38 -6.00
CA VAL A 51 -15.35 16.27 -7.40
C VAL A 51 -16.25 17.10 -8.32
N ARG A 52 -17.57 17.12 -8.09
CA ARG A 52 -18.51 17.97 -8.85
C ARG A 52 -18.30 19.46 -8.61
N ALA A 53 -18.03 19.86 -7.37
CA ALA A 53 -17.77 21.26 -7.04
C ALA A 53 -16.49 21.75 -7.74
N TRP A 54 -15.41 20.97 -7.63
CA TRP A 54 -14.15 21.26 -8.31
C TRP A 54 -14.32 21.29 -9.84
N ALA A 55 -15.02 20.31 -10.42
CA ALA A 55 -15.20 20.25 -11.86
C ALA A 55 -15.99 21.45 -12.41
N ARG A 56 -17.04 21.88 -11.71
CA ARG A 56 -17.79 23.11 -12.06
C ARG A 56 -16.89 24.35 -11.99
N SER A 57 -16.05 24.48 -10.96
CA SER A 57 -15.08 25.58 -10.84
C SER A 57 -14.04 25.57 -11.96
N ASN A 58 -13.67 24.39 -12.45
CA ASN A 58 -12.71 24.21 -13.55
C ASN A 58 -13.38 24.19 -14.93
N LYS A 59 -14.64 24.64 -15.05
CA LYS A 59 -15.42 24.69 -16.29
C LYS A 59 -15.52 23.34 -17.03
N MET A 60 -15.48 22.22 -16.30
CA MET A 60 -15.70 20.89 -16.86
C MET A 60 -17.18 20.52 -16.87
N ASP A 61 -17.60 19.85 -17.93
CA ASP A 61 -18.97 19.35 -18.09
C ASP A 61 -19.20 18.12 -17.19
N VAL A 62 -20.04 18.29 -16.17
CA VAL A 62 -20.40 17.23 -15.23
C VAL A 62 -21.90 17.24 -14.97
N PRO A 63 -22.57 16.07 -15.03
CA PRO A 63 -23.99 15.98 -14.72
C PRO A 63 -24.33 16.47 -13.32
N ALA A 64 -25.43 17.21 -13.18
CA ALA A 64 -25.92 17.71 -11.89
C ALA A 64 -26.27 16.58 -10.90
N ARG A 65 -26.60 15.39 -11.42
CA ARG A 65 -26.88 14.17 -10.66
C ARG A 65 -26.36 12.94 -11.40
N GLY A 66 -26.08 11.87 -10.67
CA GLY A 66 -25.65 10.60 -11.23
C GLY A 66 -24.13 10.43 -11.31
N ARG A 67 -23.70 9.54 -12.21
CA ARG A 67 -22.30 9.12 -12.35
C ARG A 67 -21.46 10.25 -12.93
N ILE A 68 -20.33 10.56 -12.28
CA ILE A 68 -19.33 11.51 -12.78
C ILE A 68 -18.44 10.78 -13.80
N PRO A 69 -18.14 11.37 -14.97
CA PRO A 69 -17.23 10.78 -15.95
C PRO A 69 -15.85 10.50 -15.36
N LYS A 70 -15.24 9.37 -15.74
CA LYS A 70 -13.91 8.96 -15.24
C LYS A 70 -12.83 10.03 -15.46
N LYS A 71 -12.91 10.74 -16.60
CA LYS A 71 -12.01 11.85 -16.96
C LYS A 71 -11.95 12.94 -15.89
N VAL A 72 -13.06 13.20 -15.20
CA VAL A 72 -13.14 14.23 -14.15
C VAL A 72 -12.48 13.74 -12.86
N TYR A 73 -12.61 12.46 -12.53
CA TYR A 73 -11.91 11.85 -11.39
C TYR A 73 -10.39 11.82 -11.60
N GLU A 74 -9.94 11.54 -12.82
CA GLU A 74 -8.52 11.56 -13.18
C GLU A 74 -7.96 12.99 -13.06
N ALA A 75 -8.65 13.98 -13.64
CA ALA A 75 -8.23 15.37 -13.54
C ALA A 75 -8.25 15.89 -12.09
N PHE A 76 -9.22 15.46 -11.26
CA PHE A 76 -9.28 15.81 -9.84
C PHE A 76 -8.12 15.19 -9.06
N ALA A 77 -7.73 13.95 -9.38
CA ALA A 77 -6.61 13.27 -8.76
C ALA A 77 -5.26 13.85 -9.19
N GLU A 78 -5.14 14.37 -10.41
CA GLU A 78 -3.94 15.07 -10.91
C GLU A 78 -3.81 16.49 -10.33
N ALA A 79 -4.94 17.13 -10.00
CA ALA A 79 -4.98 18.46 -9.41
C ALA A 79 -4.96 18.48 -7.86
N SER A 80 -5.02 17.32 -7.21
CA SER A 80 -4.96 17.17 -5.74
C SER A 80 -3.55 16.92 -5.22
#